data_AF-A0A428JB48-F1
#
_entry.id   AF-A0A428JB48-F1
#
_cell.length_a   1.000
_cell.length_b   1.000
_cell.length_c   1.000
_cell.angle_alpha   90.00
_cell.angle_beta   90.00
_cell.angle_gamma   90.00
#
_symmetry.space_group_name_H-M   'P 1'
#
loop_
_entity.id
_entity.type
_entity.pdbx_description
1 polymer ?
#
loop_
_entity_poly.entity_id
_entity_poly.type
_entity_poly.pdbx_seq_one_letter_code
_entity_poly.pdbx_strand_id
1 'polypeptide(L)' 'MALGASAVLVGRPYMYGLALAGEEGVKQVFRNLLADFDLTMALAGKRSVTELDREQLRKIYNE' A
#
# COMPACT_ATOMS: atom_id res chain seq x y z
N MET A 1 1.77 1.99 -8.26
CA MET A 1 2.70 1.05 -8.90
C MET A 1 2.07 0.42 -10.13
N ALA A 2 1.05 -0.45 -10.01
CA ALA A 2 0.33 -1.03 -11.17
C ALA A 2 -0.25 0.01 -12.18
N LEU A 3 -0.72 1.17 -11.70
CA LEU A 3 -1.15 2.29 -12.57
C LEU A 3 -0.01 3.19 -13.09
N GLY A 4 1.24 2.94 -12.71
CA GLY A 4 2.44 3.69 -13.13
C GLY A 4 3.07 4.61 -12.08
N ALA A 5 2.50 4.73 -10.87
CA ALA A 5 3.12 5.54 -9.81
C ALA A 5 4.36 4.86 -9.21
N SER A 6 5.49 5.58 -9.14
CA SER A 6 6.76 5.10 -8.53
C SER A 6 6.73 5.08 -7.00
N ALA A 7 5.92 5.94 -6.37
CA ALA A 7 5.71 6.02 -4.93
C ALA A 7 4.34 6.64 -4.64
N VAL A 8 3.89 6.51 -3.39
CA VAL A 8 2.65 7.15 -2.89
C VAL A 8 2.92 7.78 -1.52
N LEU A 9 2.30 8.93 -1.26
CA LEU A 9 2.37 9.58 0.04
C LEU A 9 1.19 9.13 0.90
N VAL A 10 1.45 8.93 2.19
CA VAL A 10 0.45 8.61 3.20
C VAL A 10 0.30 9.83 4.10
N GLY A 11 -0.91 10.33 4.28
CA GLY A 11 -1.19 11.51 5.11
C GLY A 11 -1.81 11.15 6.46
N ARG A 12 -3.13 11.30 6.56
CA ARG A 12 -3.91 11.08 7.79
C ARG A 12 -3.57 9.81 8.59
N PRO A 13 -3.34 8.62 7.97
CA PRO A 13 -3.09 7.40 8.74
C PRO A 13 -1.90 7.51 9.70
N TYR A 14 -0.74 8.03 9.26
CA TYR A 14 0.41 8.12 10.16
C TYR A 14 0.21 9.21 11.22
N MET A 15 -0.54 10.27 10.92
CA MET A 15 -0.91 11.29 11.91
C MET A 15 -1.80 10.73 13.02
N TYR A 16 -2.70 9.79 12.71
CA TYR A 16 -3.48 9.10 13.72
C TYR A 16 -2.62 8.18 14.58
N GLY A 17 -1.67 7.45 13.96
CA GLY A 17 -0.67 6.69 14.70
C GLY A 17 0.15 7.56 15.64
N LEU A 18 0.59 8.72 15.16
CA LEU A 18 1.31 9.72 15.95
C LEU A 18 0.50 10.19 17.16
N ALA A 19 -0.78 10.51 16.96
CA ALA A 19 -1.67 10.97 18.03
C ALA A 19 -1.93 9.89 19.09
N LEU A 20 -1.98 8.61 18.70
CA LEU A 20 -2.31 7.50 19.60
C LEU A 20 -1.11 6.97 20.38
N ALA A 21 0.06 6.83 19.74
CA ALA A 21 1.22 6.16 20.32
C ALA A 21 2.57 6.76 19.89
N GLY A 22 2.57 8.04 19.49
CA GLY A 22 3.80 8.75 19.11
C GLY A 22 4.52 8.08 17.94
N GLU A 23 5.85 8.05 17.99
CA GLU A 23 6.70 7.44 16.97
C GLU A 23 6.35 5.97 16.71
N GLU A 24 6.09 5.19 17.77
CA GLU A 24 5.75 3.77 17.62
C GLU A 24 4.42 3.58 16.88
N GLY A 25 3.45 4.47 17.10
CA GLY A 25 2.21 4.46 16.33
C GLY A 25 2.45 4.77 14.84
N VAL A 26 3.33 5.70 14.51
CA VAL A 26 3.74 5.99 13.12
C VAL A 26 4.38 4.76 12.48
N LYS A 27 5.35 4.13 13.17
CA LYS A 27 6.01 2.91 12.67
C LYS A 27 5.01 1.79 12.45
N GLN A 28 4.06 1.61 13.36
CA GLN A 28 3.05 0.56 13.25
C GLN A 28 2.16 0.73 12.03
N VAL A 29 1.72 1.97 11.74
CA VAL A 29 0.92 2.27 10.55
C VAL A 29 1.67 1.88 9.27
N PHE A 30 2.95 2.26 9.14
CA PHE A 30 3.74 1.91 7.95
C PHE A 30 4.09 0.42 7.87
N ARG A 31 4.36 -0.24 9.00
CA ARG A 31 4.57 -1.70 9.03
C ARG A 31 3.34 -2.44 8.52
N ASN A 32 2.15 -2.08 8.99
CA ASN A 32 0.91 -2.69 8.55
C ASN A 32 0.66 -2.45 7.06
N LEU A 33 0.83 -1.21 6.60
CA LEU A 33 0.63 -0.87 5.18
C LEU A 33 1.60 -1.66 4.26
N LEU A 34 2.86 -1.80 4.67
CA LEU A 34 3.85 -2.57 3.91
C LEU A 34 3.54 -4.07 3.94
N ALA A 35 3.09 -4.61 5.07
CA ALA A 35 2.70 -6.01 5.20
C ALA A 35 1.48 -6.34 4.31
N ASP A 36 0.45 -5.50 4.32
CA ASP A 36 -0.73 -5.66 3.47
C ASP A 36 -0.37 -5.54 1.97
N PHE A 37 0.55 -4.64 1.64
CA PHE A 37 1.05 -4.48 0.28
C PHE A 37 1.84 -5.71 -0.20
N ASP A 38 2.75 -6.22 0.63
CA ASP A 38 3.54 -7.43 0.35
C ASP A 38 2.63 -8.65 0.16
N LEU A 39 1.66 -8.84 1.06
CA LEU A 39 0.65 -9.89 0.95
C LEU A 39 -0.16 -9.77 -0.36
N THR A 40 -0.56 -8.55 -0.73
CA THR A 40 -1.30 -8.31 -1.97
C THR A 40 -0.46 -8.64 -3.21
N MET A 41 0.83 -8.30 -3.22
CA MET A 41 1.74 -8.68 -4.30
C MET A 41 1.90 -10.21 -4.40
N ALA A 42 2.09 -10.88 -3.26
CA ALA A 42 2.20 -12.33 -3.21
C ALA A 42 0.94 -13.02 -3.76
N LEU A 43 -0.26 -12.54 -3.37
CA LEU A 43 -1.54 -13.04 -3.90
C LEU A 43 -1.72 -12.74 -5.39
N ALA A 44 -1.16 -11.64 -5.89
CA ALA A 44 -1.12 -11.32 -7.32
C ALA A 44 -0.02 -12.08 -8.08
N GLY A 45 0.76 -12.94 -7.41
CA GLY A 45 1.85 -13.71 -8.01
C GLY A 45 3.07 -12.88 -8.42
N LYS A 46 3.29 -11.73 -7.78
CA LYS A 46 4.38 -10.79 -8.09
C LYS A 46 5.39 -10.75 -6.95
N ARG A 47 6.67 -10.78 -7.29
CA ARG A 47 7.77 -10.82 -6.30
C ARG A 47 8.46 -9.47 -6.10
N SER A 48 8.17 -8.50 -6.97
CA SER A 48 8.76 -7.17 -6.94
C SER A 48 7.75 -6.15 -7.45
N VAL A 49 7.86 -4.93 -6.94
CA VAL A 49 7.09 -3.75 -7.41
C VAL A 49 7.28 -3.45 -8.88
N THR A 50 8.42 -3.86 -9.47
CA THR A 50 8.72 -3.71 -10.89
C THR A 50 7.95 -4.68 -11.79
N GLU A 51 7.36 -5.74 -11.22
CA GLU A 51 6.54 -6.71 -11.93
C GLU A 51 5.04 -6.32 -11.93
N LEU A 52 4.70 -5.16 -11.31
CA LEU A 52 3.34 -4.63 -11.25
C LEU A 52 3.04 -3.72 -12.45
N ASP A 53 1.96 -4.03 -13.15
CA ASP A 53 1.45 -3.29 -14.31
C ASP A 53 -0.09 -3.33 -14.32
N ARG A 54 -0.69 -2.91 -15.45
CA ARG A 54 -2.14 -2.82 -15.58
C ARG A 54 -2.82 -4.19 -15.70
N GLU A 55 -2.09 -5.28 -15.92
CA GLU A 55 -2.68 -6.62 -16.07
C GLU A 55 -3.28 -7.14 -14.75
N GLN A 56 -2.79 -6.66 -13.60
CA GLN A 56 -3.34 -7.04 -12.28
C GLN A 56 -4.59 -6.21 -11.91
N LEU A 57 -5.06 -5.33 -12.79
CA LEU A 57 -6.19 -4.44 -12.52
C LEU A 57 -7.37 -4.75 -13.44
N ARG A 58 -8.56 -4.89 -12.86
CA ARG A 58 -9.83 -4.92 -13.59
C ARG A 58 -10.61 -3.65 -13.27
N LYS A 59 -10.95 -2.87 -14.30
CA LYS A 59 -11.89 -1.74 -14.13
C LYS A 59 -13.29 -2.29 -13.93
N ILE A 60 -13.94 -1.86 -12.85
CA ILE A 60 -15.36 -2.13 -12.59
C ILE A 60 -16.06 -0.78 -12.74
N TYR A 61 -16.93 -0.66 -13.75
CA TYR A 61 -17.82 0.48 -13.89
C TYR A 61 -19.11 0.12 -13.19
N ASN A 62 -19.53 0.92 -12.21
CA ASN A 62 -20.91 0.89 -11.74
C ASN A 62 -21.70 1.88 -12.59
N GLU A 63 -22.82 1.42 -13.15
CA GLU A 63 -23.90 2.29 -13.64
C GLU A 63 -24.56 3.04 -12.48
#